data_AF-A0A6S6MBL2-F1
#
_entry.id   AF-A0A6S6MBL2-F1
#
_cell.length_a   1.000
_cell.length_b   1.000
_cell.length_c   1.000
_cell.angle_alpha   90.00
_cell.angle_beta   90.00
_cell.angle_gamma   90.00
#
_symmetry.space_group_name_H-M   'P 1'
#
loop_
_entity.id
_entity.type
_entity.pdbx_description
1 polymer ?
#
loop_
_entity_poly.entity_id
_entity_poly.type
_entity_poly.pdbx_seq_one_letter_code
_entity_poly.pdbx_strand_id
1 'polypeptide(L)'
;MGKIKSFEVPKLFFTDKNCWFDDLSRPGVGILVDEYGAPIYPVIDWLIVQRKRKSRPDDTGTMKQLASDLRMFWEFLSRERQNWQEVNDNFLMRWRDRMANGARVSAEQKSVQQRNSVTPLKSDTINRRLSTVFRFYLWCKANEKVPEGTIGHGGKYRITVEKGKNNEDLWVGRLRSDGTLPKEAASDEDVEKLHDAMDEIFGKVTARRNRLYLDWNRYLGLRGVEASTLQVSMIPQLEEIEQYIIEKKPYPMPFKPKGQGLRTKGGRVRRRPLDVDPMLLKHTRDYIDFERVELVKRAKKLYGRGYKEPDAVFLATTGDTLGERVKTKTMQEAVTKAITKAGLKITPHDLRRLFAMEVVSNLYLWKFRELEKQGHNCKVIAATIDDNSIISYASQQLGHRFKTTTLKHYLDLTKLKLIKMTAGERLEYFERHKGITQAAYKQYLSEESVGTLERLKVKQYLLAEEDGLLDALRDGDSGRVFRILMKHLGANLN
;
A
#
# COMPACT_ATOMS: atom_id res chain seq x y z
N MET A 1 -15.79 17.07 48.46
CA MET A 1 -15.84 16.03 47.40
C MET A 1 -15.88 16.72 46.05
N GLY A 2 -14.84 16.58 45.23
CA GLY A 2 -14.82 17.18 43.88
C GLY A 2 -15.92 16.57 43.01
N LYS A 3 -16.61 17.38 42.21
CA LYS A 3 -17.63 16.91 41.25
C LYS A 3 -16.99 15.86 40.33
N ILE A 4 -17.44 14.61 40.42
CA ILE A 4 -17.06 13.58 39.45
C ILE A 4 -17.60 14.03 38.10
N LYS A 5 -16.69 14.26 37.16
CA LYS A 5 -17.02 14.74 35.82
C LYS A 5 -17.56 13.55 35.03
N SER A 6 -18.88 13.42 34.95
CA SER A 6 -19.52 12.44 34.09
C SER A 6 -19.41 12.86 32.62
N PHE A 7 -19.27 11.87 31.75
CA PHE A 7 -19.29 12.03 30.30
C PHE A 7 -20.56 11.39 29.74
N GLU A 8 -21.09 11.93 28.65
CA GLU A 8 -22.25 11.33 27.96
C GLU A 8 -21.90 9.96 27.33
N VAL A 9 -20.62 9.75 27.00
CA VAL A 9 -20.10 8.54 26.34
C VAL A 9 -18.67 8.29 26.78
N PRO A 10 -18.16 7.04 26.68
CA PRO A 10 -16.77 6.72 26.94
C PRO A 10 -15.80 7.64 26.17
N LYS A 11 -14.74 8.10 26.86
CA LYS A 11 -13.75 9.03 26.30
C LYS A 11 -12.41 8.35 26.07
N LEU A 12 -11.74 8.79 25.01
CA LEU A 12 -10.43 8.28 24.62
C LEU A 12 -9.40 9.40 24.67
N PHE A 13 -8.34 9.20 25.45
CA PHE A 13 -7.17 10.05 25.51
C PHE A 13 -5.97 9.34 24.89
N PHE A 14 -4.94 10.09 24.51
CA PHE A 14 -3.71 9.51 23.97
C PHE A 14 -2.50 9.99 24.74
N THR A 15 -1.60 9.05 25.05
CA THR A 15 -0.31 9.38 25.63
C THR A 15 0.56 10.16 24.63
N ASP A 16 1.46 10.97 25.15
CA ASP A 16 2.44 11.73 24.38
C ASP A 16 3.86 11.15 24.54
N LYS A 17 4.87 11.90 24.08
CA LYS A 17 6.28 11.51 24.14
C LYS A 17 6.82 11.39 25.59
N ASN A 18 6.10 11.91 26.57
CA ASN A 18 6.48 11.89 27.98
C ASN A 18 5.93 10.65 28.70
N CYS A 19 5.24 9.76 27.99
CA CYS A 19 4.83 8.47 28.52
C CYS A 19 5.90 7.41 28.27
N TRP A 20 6.46 6.87 29.35
CA TRP A 20 7.57 5.91 29.32
C TRP A 20 7.13 4.58 29.92
N PHE A 21 7.41 3.48 29.20
CA PHE A 21 7.28 2.10 29.69
C PHE A 21 8.50 1.31 29.24
N ASP A 22 9.08 0.51 30.13
CA ASP A 22 10.28 -0.29 29.86
C ASP A 22 11.42 0.57 29.25
N ASP A 23 11.67 1.73 29.85
CA ASP A 23 12.70 2.71 29.45
C ASP A 23 12.58 3.25 28.01
N LEU A 24 11.42 3.09 27.38
CA LEU A 24 11.14 3.58 26.04
C LEU A 24 9.95 4.55 26.05
N SER A 25 10.10 5.67 25.36
CA SER A 25 8.98 6.58 25.07
C SER A 25 7.95 5.88 24.17
N ARG A 26 6.69 5.84 24.63
CA ARG A 26 5.57 5.17 23.97
C ARG A 26 4.38 6.13 23.78
N PRO A 27 4.48 7.12 22.88
CA PRO A 27 3.34 7.96 22.56
C PRO A 27 2.24 7.18 21.83
N GLY A 28 1.02 7.73 21.88
CA GLY A 28 -0.14 7.26 21.12
C GLY A 28 -0.82 6.01 21.67
N VAL A 29 -0.54 5.61 22.92
CA VAL A 29 -1.33 4.59 23.62
C VAL A 29 -2.67 5.20 24.00
N GLY A 30 -3.75 4.49 23.68
CA GLY A 30 -5.10 4.94 24.01
C GLY A 30 -5.43 4.67 25.47
N ILE A 31 -5.85 5.71 26.20
CA ILE A 31 -6.39 5.61 27.54
C ILE A 31 -7.91 5.75 27.43
N LEU A 32 -8.61 4.62 27.50
CA LEU A 32 -10.07 4.58 27.43
C LEU A 32 -10.64 4.70 28.84
N VAL A 33 -11.55 5.64 29.03
CA VAL A 33 -12.34 5.80 30.26
C VAL A 33 -13.82 5.64 29.93
N ASP A 34 -14.59 5.11 30.88
CA ASP A 34 -16.04 4.96 30.76
C ASP A 34 -16.79 6.30 30.91
N GLU A 35 -18.12 6.24 30.85
CA GLU A 35 -19.00 7.40 31.06
C GLU A 35 -18.87 8.07 32.45
N TYR A 36 -18.32 7.38 33.44
CA TYR A 36 -18.06 7.93 34.78
C TYR A 36 -16.63 8.46 34.94
N GLY A 37 -15.82 8.36 33.88
CA GLY A 37 -14.41 8.75 33.88
C GLY A 37 -13.49 7.71 34.54
N ALA A 38 -13.99 6.51 34.84
CA ALA A 38 -13.17 5.44 35.37
C ALA A 38 -12.35 4.77 34.25
N PRO A 39 -11.05 4.49 34.45
CA PRO A 39 -10.22 3.82 33.46
C PRO A 39 -10.69 2.39 33.18
N ILE A 40 -10.76 2.03 31.91
CA ILE A 40 -11.10 0.67 31.47
C ILE A 40 -9.81 -0.13 31.36
N TYR A 41 -9.28 -0.57 32.51
CA TYR A 41 -7.96 -1.20 32.61
C TYR A 41 -7.70 -2.34 31.62
N PRO A 42 -8.62 -3.31 31.40
CA PRO A 42 -8.37 -4.38 30.43
C PRO A 42 -8.04 -3.87 29.02
N VAL A 43 -8.70 -2.78 28.60
CA VAL A 43 -8.44 -2.15 27.29
C VAL A 43 -7.08 -1.46 27.28
N ILE A 44 -6.77 -0.70 28.32
CA ILE A 44 -5.52 0.04 28.45
C ILE A 44 -4.34 -0.94 28.44
N ASP A 45 -4.41 -2.01 29.24
CA ASP A 45 -3.41 -3.07 29.32
C ASP A 45 -3.19 -3.72 27.96
N TRP A 46 -4.28 -4.07 27.26
CA TRP A 46 -4.18 -4.66 25.93
C TRP A 46 -3.51 -3.72 24.92
N LEU A 47 -3.86 -2.43 24.94
CA LEU A 47 -3.27 -1.43 24.06
C LEU A 47 -1.78 -1.21 24.37
N ILE A 48 -1.37 -1.28 25.65
CA ILE A 48 0.04 -1.29 26.06
C ILE A 48 0.75 -2.51 25.48
N VAL A 49 0.18 -3.71 25.61
CA VAL A 49 0.75 -4.94 25.03
C VAL A 49 0.90 -4.83 23.51
N GLN A 50 -0.12 -4.31 22.80
CA GLN A 50 -0.03 -4.07 21.35
C GLN A 50 1.05 -3.04 21.01
N ARG A 51 1.24 -2.02 21.85
CA ARG A 51 2.27 -1.00 21.68
C ARG A 51 3.68 -1.57 21.87
N LYS A 52 3.90 -2.44 22.87
CA LYS A 52 5.18 -3.08 23.14
C LYS A 52 5.64 -3.96 21.98
N ARG A 53 4.70 -4.63 21.29
CA ARG A 53 4.97 -5.42 20.07
C ARG A 53 5.45 -4.59 18.87
N LYS A 54 5.28 -3.27 18.90
CA LYS A 54 5.71 -2.37 17.83
C LYS A 54 7.10 -1.83 18.14
N SER A 55 8.04 -2.09 17.23
CA SER A 55 9.45 -1.68 17.37
C SER A 55 9.67 -0.16 17.26
N ARG A 56 8.72 0.61 16.69
CA ARG A 56 8.90 2.04 16.42
C ARG A 56 8.15 2.94 17.41
N PRO A 57 8.80 3.95 18.02
CA PRO A 57 8.17 4.95 18.89
C PRO A 57 7.14 5.87 18.18
N ASP A 58 7.31 6.11 16.88
CA ASP A 58 6.57 7.11 16.09
C ASP A 58 5.36 6.54 15.31
N ASP A 59 5.27 5.22 15.12
CA ASP A 59 4.13 4.55 14.47
C ASP A 59 2.91 4.45 15.41
N THR A 60 2.26 5.60 15.63
CA THR A 60 1.07 5.71 16.49
C THR A 60 -0.24 5.47 15.76
N GLY A 61 -0.25 5.47 14.42
CA GLY A 61 -1.48 5.41 13.61
C GLY A 61 -2.27 4.13 13.83
N THR A 62 -1.59 2.98 13.87
CA THR A 62 -2.24 1.69 14.16
C THR A 62 -2.83 1.68 15.57
N MET A 63 -2.11 2.22 16.56
CA MET A 63 -2.56 2.25 17.96
C MET A 63 -3.78 3.13 18.15
N LYS A 64 -3.77 4.32 17.56
CA LYS A 64 -4.92 5.24 17.55
C LYS A 64 -6.15 4.58 16.92
N GLN A 65 -5.96 3.83 15.85
CA GLN A 65 -7.06 3.14 15.19
C GLN A 65 -7.64 2.00 16.05
N LEU A 66 -6.80 1.17 16.67
CA LEU A 66 -7.25 0.11 17.57
C LEU A 66 -8.03 0.70 18.75
N ALA A 67 -7.50 1.74 19.37
CA ALA A 67 -8.14 2.41 20.50
C ALA A 67 -9.48 3.06 20.11
N SER A 68 -9.56 3.67 18.93
CA SER A 68 -10.81 4.24 18.40
C SER A 68 -11.87 3.17 18.15
N ASP A 69 -11.48 2.01 17.59
CA ASP A 69 -12.43 0.90 17.40
C ASP A 69 -12.98 0.39 18.74
N LEU A 70 -12.11 0.22 19.73
CA LEU A 70 -12.53 -0.20 21.07
C LEU A 70 -13.43 0.85 21.72
N ARG A 71 -13.11 2.15 21.65
CA ARG A 71 -13.98 3.20 22.19
C ARG A 71 -15.39 3.14 21.60
N MET A 72 -15.51 2.92 20.28
CA MET A 72 -16.82 2.77 19.64
C MET A 72 -17.55 1.51 20.09
N PHE A 73 -16.84 0.41 20.34
CA PHE A 73 -17.44 -0.79 20.91
C PHE A 73 -17.92 -0.56 22.35
N TRP A 74 -17.12 0.11 23.18
CA TRP A 74 -17.51 0.46 24.55
C TRP A 74 -18.70 1.41 24.60
N GLU A 75 -18.75 2.39 23.72
CA GLU A 75 -19.93 3.24 23.61
C GLU A 75 -21.20 2.44 23.26
N PHE A 76 -21.06 1.41 22.42
CA PHE A 76 -22.17 0.50 22.13
C PHE A 76 -22.56 -0.35 23.34
N LEU A 77 -21.58 -0.85 24.11
CA LEU A 77 -21.83 -1.56 25.38
C LEU A 77 -22.59 -0.69 26.38
N SER A 78 -22.14 0.54 26.63
CA SER A 78 -22.79 1.46 27.57
C SER A 78 -24.23 1.78 27.17
N ARG A 79 -24.48 2.03 25.86
CA ARG A 79 -25.82 2.31 25.34
C ARG A 79 -26.79 1.14 25.48
N GLU A 80 -26.32 -0.08 25.22
CA GLU A 80 -27.11 -1.29 25.34
C GLU A 80 -27.12 -1.86 26.77
N ARG A 81 -26.47 -1.17 27.73
CA ARG A 81 -26.29 -1.58 29.14
C ARG A 81 -25.75 -3.00 29.27
N GLN A 82 -24.86 -3.38 28.36
CA GLN A 82 -24.29 -4.72 28.30
C GLN A 82 -22.97 -4.77 29.07
N ASN A 83 -22.86 -5.73 30.00
CA ASN A 83 -21.58 -6.05 30.61
C ASN A 83 -20.62 -6.62 29.56
N TRP A 84 -19.43 -6.02 29.44
CA TRP A 84 -18.42 -6.43 28.47
C TRP A 84 -17.93 -7.87 28.66
N GLN A 85 -18.02 -8.44 29.87
CA GLN A 85 -17.66 -9.84 30.14
C GLN A 85 -18.75 -10.85 29.71
N GLU A 86 -19.94 -10.37 29.37
CA GLU A 86 -21.11 -11.18 29.01
C GLU A 86 -21.44 -11.13 27.52
N VAL A 87 -20.59 -10.48 26.74
CA VAL A 87 -20.74 -10.38 25.28
C VAL A 87 -20.72 -11.77 24.64
N ASN A 88 -21.63 -11.96 23.68
CA ASN A 88 -21.78 -13.17 22.89
C ASN A 88 -21.88 -12.85 21.39
N ASP A 89 -21.95 -13.89 20.56
CA ASP A 89 -22.04 -13.76 19.11
C ASP A 89 -23.26 -12.94 18.68
N ASN A 90 -24.42 -13.10 19.33
CA ASN A 90 -25.62 -12.33 19.04
C ASN A 90 -25.41 -10.84 19.27
N PHE A 91 -24.73 -10.46 20.35
CA PHE A 91 -24.41 -9.06 20.63
C PHE A 91 -23.47 -8.47 19.56
N LEU A 92 -22.43 -9.22 19.18
CA LEU A 92 -21.50 -8.80 18.12
C LEU A 92 -22.18 -8.73 16.74
N MET A 93 -23.11 -9.63 16.43
CA MET A 93 -23.93 -9.59 15.22
C MET A 93 -24.83 -8.35 15.21
N ARG A 94 -25.50 -8.02 16.31
CA ARG A 94 -26.29 -6.76 16.39
C ARG A 94 -25.42 -5.53 16.16
N TRP A 95 -24.22 -5.48 16.73
CA TRP A 95 -23.29 -4.38 16.52
C TRP A 95 -22.86 -4.27 15.05
N ARG A 96 -22.51 -5.41 14.44
CA ARG A 96 -22.20 -5.54 13.01
C ARG A 96 -23.34 -5.02 12.14
N ASP A 97 -24.56 -5.50 12.39
CA ASP A 97 -25.73 -5.20 11.56
C ASP A 97 -26.14 -3.73 11.69
N ARG A 98 -26.03 -3.13 12.88
CA ARG A 98 -26.23 -1.68 13.03
C ARG A 98 -25.22 -0.86 12.22
N MET A 99 -23.94 -1.26 12.19
CA MET A 99 -22.95 -0.60 11.35
C MET A 99 -23.23 -0.77 9.84
N ALA A 100 -23.72 -1.95 9.44
CA ALA A 100 -24.07 -2.26 8.06
C ALA A 100 -25.33 -1.51 7.59
N ASN A 101 -26.30 -1.31 8.48
CA ASN A 101 -27.58 -0.66 8.15
C ASN A 101 -27.57 0.87 8.33
N GLY A 102 -26.41 1.47 8.60
CA GLY A 102 -26.31 2.93 8.78
C GLY A 102 -26.95 3.46 10.08
N ALA A 103 -27.12 2.58 11.08
CA ALA A 103 -27.55 3.00 12.41
C ALA A 103 -26.37 3.59 13.19
N ARG A 104 -26.63 4.63 13.99
CA ARG A 104 -25.59 5.29 14.78
C ARG A 104 -25.14 4.39 15.93
N VAL A 105 -23.90 3.89 15.85
CA VAL A 105 -23.24 3.12 16.90
C VAL A 105 -22.27 3.96 17.76
N SER A 106 -21.93 5.19 17.31
CA SER A 106 -21.07 6.11 18.06
C SER A 106 -21.44 7.58 17.82
N ALA A 107 -21.32 8.43 18.83
CA ALA A 107 -21.60 9.86 18.78
C ALA A 107 -20.66 10.60 17.81
N GLU A 108 -19.43 10.11 17.65
CA GLU A 108 -18.44 10.68 16.72
C GLU A 108 -18.62 10.21 15.26
N GLN A 109 -19.61 9.38 14.95
CA GLN A 109 -19.90 9.06 13.56
C GLN A 109 -20.50 10.28 12.86
N LYS A 110 -19.93 10.65 11.70
CA LYS A 110 -20.44 11.74 10.88
C LYS A 110 -21.89 11.44 10.47
N SER A 111 -22.77 12.37 10.80
CA SER A 111 -24.19 12.30 10.41
C SER A 111 -24.33 12.62 8.92
N VAL A 112 -25.25 11.96 8.25
CA VAL A 112 -25.73 12.42 6.94
C VAL A 112 -26.77 13.52 7.20
N GLN A 113 -26.74 14.61 6.41
CA GLN A 113 -27.47 15.86 6.65
C GLN A 113 -29.01 15.72 6.72
N GLN A 114 -29.59 14.54 6.51
CA GLN A 114 -31.01 14.30 6.61
C GLN A 114 -31.27 12.99 7.37
N ARG A 115 -31.98 13.06 8.51
CA ARG A 115 -32.61 11.96 9.30
C ARG A 115 -31.81 11.21 10.39
N ASN A 116 -30.92 11.84 11.16
CA ASN A 116 -30.21 11.17 12.29
C ASN A 116 -29.48 9.85 11.92
N SER A 117 -29.40 9.51 10.64
CA SER A 117 -28.77 8.32 10.09
C SER A 117 -27.30 8.60 9.80
N VAL A 118 -26.49 7.54 9.82
CA VAL A 118 -25.07 7.61 9.47
C VAL A 118 -24.86 6.79 8.20
N THR A 119 -23.87 7.16 7.39
CA THR A 119 -23.55 6.38 6.18
C THR A 119 -23.22 4.93 6.57
N PRO A 120 -23.88 3.92 5.97
CA PRO A 120 -23.50 2.52 6.10
C PRO A 120 -22.00 2.31 5.96
N LEU A 121 -21.40 1.51 6.85
CA LEU A 121 -19.98 1.20 6.79
C LEU A 121 -19.72 0.05 5.83
N LYS A 122 -18.61 0.12 5.09
CA LYS A 122 -18.16 -0.97 4.21
C LYS A 122 -17.81 -2.21 5.02
N SER A 123 -18.06 -3.39 4.45
CA SER A 123 -17.78 -4.71 5.02
C SER A 123 -16.36 -4.82 5.59
N ASP A 124 -15.35 -4.32 4.88
CA ASP A 124 -13.95 -4.30 5.35
C ASP A 124 -13.74 -3.46 6.62
N THR A 125 -14.43 -2.32 6.73
CA THR A 125 -14.33 -1.46 7.91
C THR A 125 -14.99 -2.13 9.12
N ILE A 126 -16.13 -2.77 8.89
CA ILE A 126 -16.86 -3.54 9.91
C ILE A 126 -16.01 -4.73 10.39
N ASN A 127 -15.51 -5.54 9.45
CA ASN A 127 -14.65 -6.69 9.74
C ASN A 127 -13.37 -6.28 10.47
N ARG A 128 -12.77 -5.14 10.12
CA ARG A 128 -11.60 -4.60 10.83
C ARG A 128 -11.94 -4.27 12.29
N ARG A 129 -13.05 -3.58 12.56
CA ARG A 129 -13.50 -3.24 13.92
C ARG A 129 -13.81 -4.48 14.74
N LEU A 130 -14.56 -5.42 14.17
CA LEU A 130 -14.86 -6.72 14.79
C LEU A 130 -13.58 -7.49 15.09
N SER A 131 -12.61 -7.49 14.16
CA SER A 131 -11.32 -8.14 14.37
C SER A 131 -10.53 -7.50 15.52
N THR A 132 -10.62 -6.18 15.71
CA THR A 132 -10.02 -5.49 16.85
C THR A 132 -10.64 -5.97 18.16
N VAL A 133 -11.97 -5.97 18.27
CA VAL A 133 -12.71 -6.44 19.46
C VAL A 133 -12.43 -7.92 19.73
N PHE A 134 -12.46 -8.74 18.70
CA PHE A 134 -12.17 -10.17 18.80
C PHE A 134 -10.75 -10.45 19.34
N ARG A 135 -9.74 -9.76 18.82
CA ARG A 135 -8.35 -9.89 19.31
C ARG A 135 -8.18 -9.40 20.75
N PHE A 136 -8.98 -8.41 21.16
CA PHE A 136 -9.05 -7.99 22.55
C PHE A 136 -9.60 -9.12 23.44
N TYR A 137 -10.72 -9.76 23.06
CA TYR A 137 -11.28 -10.89 23.84
C TYR A 137 -10.36 -12.12 23.89
N LEU A 138 -9.67 -12.44 22.79
CA LEU A 138 -8.65 -13.50 22.79
C LEU A 138 -7.54 -13.22 23.80
N TRP A 139 -7.07 -11.97 23.86
CA TRP A 139 -6.07 -11.57 24.85
C TRP A 139 -6.64 -11.62 26.28
N CYS A 140 -7.87 -11.14 26.49
CA CYS A 140 -8.52 -11.20 27.79
C CYS A 140 -8.66 -12.63 28.31
N LYS A 141 -9.01 -13.58 27.44
CA LYS A 141 -9.05 -15.01 27.79
C LYS A 141 -7.67 -15.51 28.23
N ALA A 142 -6.63 -15.20 27.46
CA ALA A 142 -5.26 -15.62 27.77
C ALA A 142 -4.68 -14.96 29.05
N ASN A 143 -5.33 -13.93 29.59
CA ASN A 143 -4.90 -13.20 30.79
C ASN A 143 -5.99 -13.21 31.87
N GLU A 144 -6.92 -14.17 31.81
CA GLU A 144 -7.96 -14.41 32.82
C GLU A 144 -8.81 -13.17 33.17
N LYS A 145 -8.97 -12.25 32.20
CA LYS A 145 -9.79 -11.03 32.36
C LYS A 145 -11.28 -11.25 32.05
N VAL A 146 -11.63 -12.40 31.49
CA VAL A 146 -13.00 -12.80 31.18
C VAL A 146 -13.26 -14.22 31.69
N PRO A 147 -14.51 -14.57 32.04
CA PRO A 147 -14.85 -15.92 32.50
C PRO A 147 -14.47 -17.01 31.49
N GLU A 148 -14.21 -18.20 32.01
CA GLU A 148 -14.12 -19.40 31.19
C GLU A 148 -15.41 -19.60 30.36
N GLY A 149 -15.28 -20.06 29.12
CA GLY A 149 -16.43 -20.16 28.21
C GLY A 149 -16.78 -18.86 27.46
N THR A 150 -16.10 -17.73 27.71
CA THR A 150 -16.38 -16.48 26.97
C THR A 150 -16.03 -16.58 25.49
N ILE A 151 -14.88 -17.15 25.13
CA ILE A 151 -14.42 -17.24 23.73
C ILE A 151 -13.71 -18.56 23.45
N GLY A 152 -14.02 -19.22 22.33
CA GLY A 152 -13.41 -20.51 21.97
C GLY A 152 -14.07 -21.23 20.80
N HIS A 153 -13.61 -22.46 20.53
CA HIS A 153 -14.09 -23.25 19.41
C HIS A 153 -15.35 -24.06 19.75
N GLY A 154 -16.36 -24.00 18.88
CA GLY A 154 -17.62 -24.73 19.02
C GLY A 154 -18.72 -23.97 19.78
N GLY A 155 -19.96 -24.46 19.68
CA GLY A 155 -21.17 -23.74 20.14
C GLY A 155 -21.36 -23.59 21.65
N LYS A 156 -20.41 -24.07 22.48
CA LYS A 156 -20.44 -23.92 23.95
C LYS A 156 -19.86 -22.59 24.44
N TYR A 157 -19.22 -21.83 23.57
CA TYR A 157 -18.60 -20.55 23.91
C TYR A 157 -19.54 -19.39 23.56
N ARG A 158 -19.51 -18.32 24.35
CA ARG A 158 -20.32 -17.12 24.09
C ARG A 158 -19.92 -16.45 22.78
N ILE A 159 -18.62 -16.38 22.50
CA ILE A 159 -18.04 -15.90 21.24
C ILE A 159 -17.37 -17.09 20.54
N THR A 160 -17.90 -17.46 19.37
CA THR A 160 -17.46 -18.65 18.64
C THR A 160 -16.31 -18.33 17.69
N VAL A 161 -15.31 -19.22 17.70
CA VAL A 161 -14.09 -19.13 16.89
C VAL A 161 -14.02 -20.23 15.85
N GLU A 162 -13.64 -19.89 14.62
CA GLU A 162 -13.26 -20.81 13.55
C GLU A 162 -11.78 -20.64 13.15
N LYS A 163 -11.21 -21.68 12.52
CA LYS A 163 -9.86 -21.60 11.95
C LYS A 163 -9.91 -21.04 10.54
N GLY A 164 -9.17 -19.97 10.30
CA GLY A 164 -8.94 -19.40 8.97
C GLY A 164 -7.97 -20.22 8.12
N LYS A 165 -7.80 -19.82 6.86
CA LYS A 165 -6.89 -20.48 5.89
C LYS A 165 -5.44 -20.59 6.37
N ASN A 166 -5.01 -19.71 7.27
CA ASN A 166 -3.65 -19.70 7.84
C ASN A 166 -3.60 -20.27 9.28
N ASN A 167 -4.59 -21.08 9.67
CA ASN A 167 -4.77 -21.60 11.02
C ASN A 167 -4.91 -20.50 12.11
N GLU A 168 -5.23 -19.28 11.69
CA GLU A 168 -5.51 -18.16 12.59
C GLU A 168 -6.95 -18.24 13.13
N ASP A 169 -7.15 -17.84 14.38
CA ASP A 169 -8.48 -17.76 14.97
C ASP A 169 -9.26 -16.59 14.38
N LEU A 170 -10.44 -16.89 13.84
CA LEU A 170 -11.37 -15.94 13.24
C LEU A 170 -12.72 -16.02 13.94
N TRP A 171 -13.43 -14.89 13.98
CA TRP A 171 -14.81 -14.85 14.45
C TRP A 171 -15.77 -15.30 13.35
N VAL A 172 -16.69 -16.21 13.69
CA VAL A 172 -17.64 -16.84 12.73
C VAL A 172 -18.60 -15.85 12.07
N GLY A 173 -18.93 -14.74 12.73
CA GLY A 173 -19.92 -13.76 12.25
C GLY A 173 -19.37 -12.72 11.25
N ARG A 174 -18.14 -12.89 10.73
CA ARG A 174 -17.56 -11.93 9.78
C ARG A 174 -18.39 -11.81 8.51
N LEU A 175 -18.48 -10.58 7.99
CA LEU A 175 -19.07 -10.34 6.69
C LEU A 175 -18.13 -10.88 5.62
N ARG A 176 -18.68 -11.44 4.54
CA ARG A 176 -17.88 -11.69 3.34
C ARG A 176 -17.30 -10.35 2.90
N SER A 177 -15.99 -10.31 2.66
CA SER A 177 -15.42 -9.16 1.97
C SER A 177 -16.10 -9.12 0.60
N ASP A 178 -16.79 -8.03 0.29
CA ASP A 178 -17.22 -7.74 -1.07
C ASP A 178 -15.95 -7.76 -1.89
N GLY A 179 -15.67 -8.87 -2.58
CA GLY A 179 -14.43 -9.02 -3.32
C GLY A 179 -14.31 -7.79 -4.19
N THR A 180 -13.24 -7.01 -4.01
CA THR A 180 -13.05 -5.85 -4.86
C THR A 180 -12.84 -6.39 -6.25
N LEU A 181 -13.86 -6.28 -7.10
CA LEU A 181 -13.67 -6.34 -8.54
C LEU A 181 -12.47 -5.44 -8.85
N PRO A 182 -11.56 -5.86 -9.73
CA PRO A 182 -10.44 -5.03 -10.11
C PRO A 182 -11.01 -3.69 -10.58
N LYS A 183 -10.82 -2.61 -9.79
CA LYS A 183 -11.26 -1.29 -10.23
C LYS A 183 -10.60 -0.98 -11.57
N GLU A 184 -11.25 -0.25 -12.45
CA GLU A 184 -10.58 0.32 -13.61
C GLU A 184 -9.30 1.03 -13.17
N ALA A 185 -8.22 0.78 -13.89
CA ALA A 185 -6.96 1.43 -13.61
C ALA A 185 -7.06 2.89 -14.04
N ALA A 186 -6.42 3.78 -13.30
CA ALA A 186 -6.24 5.15 -13.78
C ALA A 186 -5.50 5.11 -15.14
N SER A 187 -5.68 6.13 -15.97
CA SER A 187 -4.95 6.31 -17.23
C SER A 187 -3.98 7.50 -17.16
N ASP A 188 -3.18 7.71 -18.21
CA ASP A 188 -2.38 8.94 -18.32
C ASP A 188 -3.27 10.18 -18.54
N GLU A 189 -4.39 10.04 -19.25
CA GLU A 189 -5.41 11.09 -19.39
C GLU A 189 -6.00 11.50 -18.03
N ASP A 190 -6.18 10.54 -17.11
CA ASP A 190 -6.59 10.85 -15.74
C ASP A 190 -5.52 11.68 -15.01
N VAL A 191 -4.23 11.41 -15.25
CA VAL A 191 -3.12 12.18 -14.66
C VAL A 191 -3.09 13.60 -15.21
N GLU A 192 -3.29 13.79 -16.51
CA GLU A 192 -3.40 15.11 -17.14
C GLU A 192 -4.57 15.92 -16.55
N LYS A 193 -5.75 15.31 -16.44
CA LYS A 193 -6.92 15.94 -15.78
C LYS A 193 -6.64 16.33 -14.33
N LEU A 194 -5.87 15.52 -13.60
CA LEU A 194 -5.44 15.87 -12.25
C LEU A 194 -4.47 17.05 -12.24
N HIS A 195 -3.57 17.13 -13.21
CA HIS A 195 -2.69 18.28 -13.36
C HIS A 195 -3.49 19.55 -13.61
N ASP A 196 -4.44 19.54 -14.54
CA ASP A 196 -5.30 20.69 -14.84
C ASP A 196 -6.11 21.10 -13.62
N ALA A 197 -6.74 20.14 -12.94
CA ALA A 197 -7.46 20.40 -11.69
C ALA A 197 -6.56 21.00 -10.60
N MET A 198 -5.27 20.66 -10.54
CA MET A 198 -4.35 21.29 -9.58
C MET A 198 -4.05 22.75 -9.92
N ASP A 199 -3.89 23.10 -11.18
CA ASP A 199 -3.67 24.49 -11.59
C ASP A 199 -4.90 25.36 -11.35
N GLU A 200 -6.10 24.80 -11.54
CA GLU A 200 -7.36 25.52 -11.26
C GLU A 200 -7.60 25.78 -9.77
N ILE A 201 -7.23 24.83 -8.90
CA ILE A 201 -7.53 24.92 -7.45
C ILE A 201 -6.46 25.71 -6.70
N PHE A 202 -5.19 25.62 -7.14
CA PHE A 202 -4.05 26.09 -6.36
C PHE A 202 -3.28 27.18 -7.11
N GLY A 203 -2.76 28.17 -6.38
CA GLY A 203 -1.88 29.17 -6.98
C GLY A 203 -0.58 28.54 -7.54
N LYS A 204 0.01 29.16 -8.57
CA LYS A 204 1.15 28.69 -9.37
C LYS A 204 2.19 27.84 -8.60
N VAL A 205 2.78 28.39 -7.54
CA VAL A 205 3.81 27.70 -6.74
C VAL A 205 3.26 26.44 -6.05
N THR A 206 2.04 26.49 -5.53
CA THR A 206 1.40 25.36 -4.85
C THR A 206 0.97 24.28 -5.86
N ALA A 207 0.45 24.68 -7.02
CA ALA A 207 0.09 23.76 -8.09
C ALA A 207 1.31 22.98 -8.61
N ARG A 208 2.40 23.69 -8.94
CA ARG A 208 3.67 23.07 -9.39
C ARG A 208 4.21 22.05 -8.38
N ARG A 209 4.24 22.42 -7.10
CA ARG A 209 4.64 21.50 -6.01
C ARG A 209 3.75 20.25 -5.97
N ASN A 210 2.43 20.42 -6.08
CA ASN A 210 1.48 19.32 -5.98
C ASN A 210 1.56 18.36 -7.18
N ARG A 211 1.74 18.90 -8.39
CA ARG A 211 1.95 18.11 -9.63
C ARG A 211 3.19 17.23 -9.53
N LEU A 212 4.32 17.83 -9.16
CA LEU A 212 5.56 17.06 -8.94
C LEU A 212 5.36 15.94 -7.91
N TYR A 213 4.70 16.22 -6.79
CA TYR A 213 4.39 15.17 -5.83
C TYR A 213 3.54 14.04 -6.43
N LEU A 214 2.56 14.36 -7.28
CA LEU A 214 1.76 13.38 -8.01
C LEU A 214 2.65 12.54 -8.94
N ASP A 215 3.49 13.20 -9.75
CA ASP A 215 4.42 12.56 -10.67
C ASP A 215 5.37 11.59 -9.96
N TRP A 216 5.95 11.99 -8.83
CA TRP A 216 6.80 11.11 -8.01
C TRP A 216 6.05 9.87 -7.48
N ASN A 217 4.75 9.99 -7.16
CA ASN A 217 3.93 8.82 -6.79
C ASN A 217 3.58 7.96 -8.02
N ARG A 218 3.35 8.59 -9.18
CA ARG A 218 2.93 7.96 -10.43
C ARG A 218 4.05 7.21 -11.16
N TYR A 219 5.24 7.80 -11.25
CA TYR A 219 6.35 7.25 -12.05
C TYR A 219 7.29 6.33 -11.28
N LEU A 220 7.30 6.39 -9.94
CA LEU A 220 8.11 5.51 -9.09
C LEU A 220 7.28 4.67 -8.12
N GLY A 221 5.96 4.77 -8.23
CA GLY A 221 5.03 4.12 -7.33
C GLY A 221 5.27 4.47 -5.88
N LEU A 222 5.78 5.66 -5.54
CA LEU A 222 6.05 6.03 -4.13
C LEU A 222 4.76 5.99 -3.30
N ARG A 223 4.85 5.63 -2.03
CA ARG A 223 3.77 5.91 -1.07
C ARG A 223 3.79 7.41 -0.79
N GLY A 224 2.64 8.00 -0.50
CA GLY A 224 2.59 9.43 -0.19
C GLY A 224 3.56 9.87 0.91
N VAL A 225 3.78 9.02 1.93
CA VAL A 225 4.80 9.31 2.97
C VAL A 225 6.21 9.34 2.36
N GLU A 226 6.57 8.37 1.53
CA GLU A 226 7.87 8.28 0.84
C GLU A 226 8.09 9.49 -0.08
N ALA A 227 7.10 9.85 -0.91
CA ALA A 227 7.19 11.03 -1.78
C ALA A 227 7.36 12.33 -0.96
N SER A 228 6.61 12.47 0.14
CA SER A 228 6.73 13.64 1.03
C SER A 228 8.02 13.71 1.87
N THR A 229 8.87 12.67 1.81
CA THR A 229 10.19 12.62 2.48
C THR A 229 11.36 12.90 1.52
N LEU A 230 11.11 13.20 0.25
CA LEU A 230 12.16 13.53 -0.72
C LEU A 230 13.00 14.72 -0.23
N GLN A 231 14.31 14.62 -0.43
CA GLN A 231 15.29 15.61 0.04
C GLN A 231 15.98 16.28 -1.12
N VAL A 232 16.36 17.54 -0.93
CA VAL A 232 17.07 18.31 -1.96
C VAL A 232 18.41 17.63 -2.25
N SER A 233 19.07 17.12 -1.21
CA SER A 233 20.33 16.38 -1.34
C SER A 233 20.24 15.06 -2.11
N MET A 234 19.04 14.55 -2.43
CA MET A 234 18.86 13.35 -3.26
C MET A 234 18.73 13.67 -4.75
N ILE A 235 18.40 14.92 -5.07
CA ILE A 235 18.23 15.35 -6.45
C ILE A 235 19.63 15.74 -6.96
N PRO A 236 20.09 15.22 -8.11
CA PRO A 236 21.35 15.62 -8.73
C PRO A 236 21.31 17.04 -9.28
N GLN A 237 22.48 17.63 -9.59
CA GLN A 237 22.55 18.95 -10.24
C GLN A 237 22.11 18.87 -11.70
N LEU A 238 21.78 20.01 -12.30
CA LEU A 238 21.20 20.05 -13.64
C LEU A 238 22.14 19.44 -14.70
N GLU A 239 23.45 19.68 -14.58
CA GLU A 239 24.46 19.17 -15.51
C GLU A 239 24.51 17.64 -15.51
N GLU A 240 24.42 17.04 -14.32
CA GLU A 240 24.37 15.58 -14.17
C GLU A 240 23.05 15.01 -14.73
N ILE A 241 21.93 15.71 -14.56
CA ILE A 241 20.64 15.30 -15.13
C ILE A 241 20.69 15.30 -16.67
N GLU A 242 21.26 16.37 -17.25
CA GLU A 242 21.34 16.53 -18.71
C GLU A 242 22.18 15.42 -19.37
N GLN A 243 23.26 14.98 -18.72
CA GLN A 243 24.03 13.84 -19.19
C GLN A 243 23.18 12.58 -19.35
N TYR A 244 22.32 12.27 -18.37
CA TYR A 244 21.44 11.10 -18.43
C TYR A 244 20.30 11.26 -19.45
N ILE A 245 19.83 12.50 -19.69
CA ILE A 245 18.89 12.80 -20.79
C ILE A 245 19.54 12.49 -22.14
N ILE A 246 20.77 12.96 -22.36
CA ILE A 246 21.53 12.74 -23.61
C ILE A 246 21.79 11.25 -23.82
N GLU A 247 22.19 10.54 -22.77
CA GLU A 247 22.43 9.10 -22.80
C GLU A 247 21.15 8.26 -22.95
N LYS A 248 19.96 8.89 -22.78
CA LYS A 248 18.64 8.23 -22.79
C LYS A 248 18.58 7.07 -21.78
N LYS A 249 19.13 7.29 -20.59
CA LYS A 249 19.17 6.31 -19.50
C LYS A 249 18.49 6.86 -18.26
N PRO A 250 17.87 6.01 -17.44
CA PRO A 250 17.37 6.43 -16.14
C PRO A 250 18.52 6.81 -15.21
N TYR A 251 18.27 7.78 -14.32
CA TYR A 251 19.21 8.17 -13.28
C TYR A 251 19.10 7.24 -12.06
N PRO A 252 20.19 6.60 -11.60
CA PRO A 252 20.17 5.72 -10.44
C PRO A 252 20.18 6.52 -9.12
N MET A 253 19.02 7.04 -8.72
CA MET A 253 18.90 7.90 -7.54
C MET A 253 19.08 7.14 -6.22
N PRO A 254 19.97 7.60 -5.31
CA PRO A 254 20.13 7.02 -3.98
C PRO A 254 18.96 7.43 -3.06
N PHE A 255 17.84 6.72 -3.15
CA PHE A 255 16.65 7.04 -2.34
C PHE A 255 16.79 6.65 -0.87
N LYS A 256 16.99 7.64 0.02
CA LYS A 256 17.21 7.44 1.48
C LYS A 256 16.21 8.24 2.34
N PRO A 257 14.90 7.94 2.33
CA PRO A 257 13.89 8.74 3.03
C PRO A 257 14.19 8.87 4.55
N LYS A 258 14.22 10.11 5.08
CA LYS A 258 14.35 10.40 6.53
C LYS A 258 13.01 10.24 7.25
N GLY A 259 13.05 9.73 8.49
CA GLY A 259 11.90 9.77 9.42
C GLY A 259 10.93 8.57 9.37
N GLN A 260 11.10 7.64 8.45
CA GLN A 260 10.54 6.29 8.55
C GLN A 260 11.61 5.35 8.04
N GLY A 261 12.56 4.98 8.89
CA GLY A 261 13.71 4.17 8.49
C GLY A 261 13.29 3.00 7.61
N LEU A 262 13.77 3.02 6.36
CA LEU A 262 13.97 1.98 5.34
C LEU A 262 12.94 0.86 5.11
N ARG A 263 11.99 0.65 6.00
CA ARG A 263 11.02 -0.46 6.02
C ARG A 263 9.64 0.13 5.78
N THR A 264 9.13 -0.15 4.59
CA THR A 264 7.71 0.00 4.28
C THR A 264 6.88 -0.88 5.22
N LYS A 265 5.57 -0.65 5.34
CA LYS A 265 4.65 -1.59 6.02
C LYS A 265 4.84 -2.98 5.38
N GLY A 266 5.55 -3.87 6.07
CA GLY A 266 6.02 -5.16 5.52
C GLY A 266 7.53 -5.43 5.65
N GLY A 267 8.35 -4.49 6.10
CA GLY A 267 9.72 -4.79 6.54
C GLY A 267 10.77 -5.04 5.45
N ARG A 268 10.40 -5.05 4.15
CA ARG A 268 11.36 -5.13 3.04
C ARG A 268 11.80 -3.74 2.61
N VAL A 269 13.10 -3.55 2.43
CA VAL A 269 13.66 -2.33 1.84
C VAL A 269 13.30 -2.35 0.36
N ARG A 270 12.83 -1.22 -0.19
CA ARG A 270 12.70 -1.07 -1.65
C ARG A 270 14.05 -1.33 -2.30
N ARG A 271 14.03 -1.74 -3.58
CA ARG A 271 15.23 -1.74 -4.39
C ARG A 271 15.88 -0.36 -4.38
N ARG A 272 17.22 -0.35 -4.34
CA ARG A 272 18.06 0.85 -4.42
C ARG A 272 19.24 0.56 -5.34
N PRO A 273 19.71 1.54 -6.14
CA PRO A 273 19.10 2.85 -6.37
C PRO A 273 17.70 2.77 -7.02
N LEU A 274 16.94 3.87 -6.96
CA LEU A 274 15.70 3.99 -7.74
C LEU A 274 16.06 4.54 -9.11
N ASP A 275 15.61 3.87 -10.16
CA ASP A 275 15.79 4.36 -11.53
C ASP A 275 14.73 5.42 -11.81
N VAL A 276 15.15 6.67 -11.92
CA VAL A 276 14.28 7.83 -12.11
C VAL A 276 14.42 8.37 -13.52
N ASP A 277 13.30 8.73 -14.13
CA ASP A 277 13.29 9.48 -15.38
C ASP A 277 14.04 10.82 -15.19
N PRO A 278 15.10 11.09 -15.98
CA PRO A 278 15.83 12.36 -15.91
C PRO A 278 14.93 13.60 -16.11
N MET A 279 13.82 13.49 -16.84
CA MET A 279 12.89 14.59 -17.03
C MET A 279 12.10 14.93 -15.77
N LEU A 280 11.72 13.92 -14.99
CA LEU A 280 11.13 14.13 -13.67
C LEU A 280 12.14 14.81 -12.72
N LEU A 281 13.42 14.42 -12.79
CA LEU A 281 14.47 15.07 -12.02
C LEU A 281 14.68 16.52 -12.44
N LYS A 282 14.71 16.80 -13.75
CA LYS A 282 14.82 18.17 -14.29
C LYS A 282 13.69 19.05 -13.78
N HIS A 283 12.44 18.62 -13.95
CA HIS A 283 11.28 19.36 -13.46
C HIS A 283 11.30 19.58 -11.94
N THR A 284 11.85 18.62 -11.19
CA THR A 284 12.01 18.72 -9.73
C THR A 284 13.12 19.71 -9.37
N ARG A 285 14.23 19.70 -10.11
CA ARG A 285 15.35 20.63 -9.94
C ARG A 285 14.93 22.07 -10.24
N ASP A 286 14.21 22.28 -11.35
CA ASP A 286 13.62 23.59 -11.68
C ASP A 286 12.75 24.10 -10.52
N TYR A 287 11.87 23.25 -9.98
CA TYR A 287 11.06 23.60 -8.81
C TYR A 287 11.90 23.98 -7.59
N ILE A 288 12.99 23.27 -7.33
CA ILE A 288 13.88 23.53 -6.20
C ILE A 288 14.57 24.89 -6.37
N ASP A 289 15.02 25.21 -7.58
CA ASP A 289 15.87 26.35 -7.86
C ASP A 289 15.08 27.65 -8.09
N PHE A 290 13.84 27.56 -8.58
CA PHE A 290 12.99 28.71 -8.88
C PHE A 290 11.86 28.88 -7.86
N GLU A 291 10.85 28.01 -7.84
CA GLU A 291 9.64 28.21 -7.05
C GLU A 291 9.82 27.95 -5.55
N ARG A 292 10.61 26.93 -5.16
CA ARG A 292 10.87 26.61 -3.75
C ARG A 292 11.67 27.72 -3.09
N VAL A 293 12.59 28.37 -3.80
CA VAL A 293 13.37 29.51 -3.30
C VAL A 293 12.45 30.67 -2.88
N GLU A 294 11.36 30.93 -3.61
CA GLU A 294 10.39 31.96 -3.22
C GLU A 294 9.73 31.65 -1.87
N LEU A 295 9.37 30.38 -1.62
CA LEU A 295 8.79 29.95 -0.35
C LEU A 295 9.77 30.13 0.81
N VAL A 296 11.03 29.77 0.59
CA VAL A 296 12.12 29.95 1.55
C VAL A 296 12.35 31.43 1.85
N LYS A 297 12.37 32.29 0.82
CA LYS A 297 12.51 33.75 1.00
C LYS A 297 11.36 34.32 1.84
N ARG A 298 10.12 33.90 1.56
CA ARG A 298 8.95 34.31 2.35
C ARG A 298 9.02 33.83 3.79
N ALA A 299 9.43 32.59 4.03
CA ALA A 299 9.58 32.04 5.38
C ALA A 299 10.69 32.75 6.17
N LYS A 300 11.85 33.01 5.53
CA LYS A 300 12.94 33.82 6.11
C LYS A 300 12.47 35.22 6.51
N LYS A 301 11.64 35.86 5.68
CA LYS A 301 11.05 37.18 5.99
C LYS A 301 10.09 37.12 7.18
N LEU A 302 9.27 36.07 7.28
CA LEU A 302 8.25 35.95 8.33
C LEU A 302 8.81 35.54 9.69
N TYR A 303 9.71 34.55 9.72
CA TYR A 303 10.23 33.97 10.97
C TYR A 303 11.64 34.46 11.33
N GLY A 304 12.27 35.25 10.46
CA GLY A 304 13.56 35.88 10.71
C GLY A 304 14.67 34.88 11.02
N ARG A 305 15.49 35.19 12.03
CA ARG A 305 16.65 34.39 12.46
C ARG A 305 16.29 33.00 13.00
N GLY A 306 15.04 32.77 13.39
CA GLY A 306 14.57 31.47 13.89
C GLY A 306 14.32 30.43 12.77
N TYR A 307 14.23 30.87 11.51
CA TYR A 307 13.97 29.97 10.40
C TYR A 307 15.21 29.17 10.00
N LYS A 308 15.10 27.84 10.08
CA LYS A 308 16.07 26.92 9.49
C LYS A 308 15.45 26.25 8.27
N GLU A 309 16.03 26.50 7.11
CA GLU A 309 15.58 25.90 5.86
C GLU A 309 15.71 24.37 5.93
N PRO A 310 14.61 23.61 5.73
CA PRO A 310 14.66 22.16 5.77
C PRO A 310 15.19 21.58 4.45
N ASP A 311 15.96 20.51 4.53
CA ASP A 311 16.40 19.66 3.40
C ASP A 311 15.25 18.80 2.84
N ALA A 312 14.06 19.37 2.71
CA ALA A 312 12.88 18.75 2.11
C ALA A 312 12.62 19.40 0.76
N VAL A 313 12.33 18.59 -0.27
CA VAL A 313 11.92 19.08 -1.58
C VAL A 313 10.60 19.85 -1.44
N PHE A 314 9.57 19.22 -0.87
CA PHE A 314 8.25 19.81 -0.78
C PHE A 314 8.04 20.59 0.53
N LEU A 315 7.84 21.90 0.41
CA LEU A 315 7.56 22.80 1.52
C LEU A 315 6.07 23.18 1.60
N ALA A 316 5.60 23.46 2.81
CA ALA A 316 4.30 24.06 3.04
C ALA A 316 4.30 25.52 2.52
N THR A 317 3.21 25.91 1.87
CA THR A 317 3.12 27.14 1.07
C THR A 317 2.37 28.27 1.76
N THR A 318 1.72 28.00 2.90
CA THR A 318 0.86 28.94 3.61
C THR A 318 0.83 28.65 5.12
N GLY A 319 0.32 29.62 5.89
CA GLY A 319 0.07 29.51 7.34
C GLY A 319 1.33 29.45 8.19
N ASP A 320 1.15 29.05 9.45
CA ASP A 320 2.21 28.96 10.47
C ASP A 320 3.27 27.89 10.16
N THR A 321 3.02 27.04 9.16
CA THR A 321 4.00 26.05 8.69
C THR A 321 4.69 26.48 7.39
N LEU A 322 4.51 27.73 6.94
CA LEU A 322 5.15 28.24 5.71
C LEU A 322 6.67 27.96 5.70
N GLY A 323 7.17 27.32 4.64
CA GLY A 323 8.58 27.00 4.49
C GLY A 323 9.06 25.82 5.33
N GLU A 324 8.21 25.21 6.15
CA GLU A 324 8.47 23.92 6.78
C GLU A 324 8.21 22.78 5.80
N ARG A 325 8.69 21.57 6.15
CA ARG A 325 8.38 20.36 5.39
C ARG A 325 6.87 20.12 5.36
N VAL A 326 6.32 19.88 4.17
CA VAL A 326 4.89 19.60 4.02
C VAL A 326 4.52 18.26 4.68
N LYS A 327 3.39 18.25 5.40
CA LYS A 327 2.85 17.02 5.99
C LYS A 327 2.25 16.14 4.89
N THR A 328 2.47 14.83 4.96
CA THR A 328 1.91 13.87 3.99
C THR A 328 0.40 14.01 3.84
N LYS A 329 -0.30 14.23 4.96
CA LYS A 329 -1.77 14.39 4.96
C LYS A 329 -2.20 15.57 4.09
N THR A 330 -1.49 16.70 4.16
CA THR A 330 -1.77 17.89 3.34
C THR A 330 -1.62 17.60 1.86
N MET A 331 -0.60 16.84 1.46
CA MET A 331 -0.41 16.45 0.05
C MET A 331 -1.49 15.47 -0.41
N GLN A 332 -1.86 14.50 0.43
CA GLN A 332 -2.94 13.57 0.12
C GLN A 332 -4.29 14.28 -0.02
N GLU A 333 -4.59 15.23 0.87
CA GLU A 333 -5.79 16.08 0.79
C GLU A 333 -5.79 16.92 -0.50
N ALA A 334 -4.63 17.45 -0.92
CA ALA A 334 -4.52 18.17 -2.18
C ALA A 334 -4.84 17.28 -3.40
N VAL A 335 -4.30 16.06 -3.44
CA VAL A 335 -4.63 15.08 -4.50
C VAL A 335 -6.11 14.69 -4.45
N THR A 336 -6.69 14.46 -3.27
CA THR A 336 -8.12 14.15 -3.14
C THR A 336 -9.01 15.31 -3.63
N LYS A 337 -8.62 16.56 -3.37
CA LYS A 337 -9.32 17.73 -3.91
C LYS A 337 -9.25 17.77 -5.44
N ALA A 338 -8.08 17.53 -6.02
CA ALA A 338 -7.90 17.47 -7.47
C ALA A 338 -8.73 16.34 -8.11
N ILE A 339 -8.73 15.13 -7.53
CA ILE A 339 -9.58 14.01 -7.97
C ILE A 339 -11.06 14.39 -7.97
N THR A 340 -11.52 15.01 -6.88
CA THR A 340 -12.91 15.43 -6.74
C THR A 340 -13.29 16.46 -7.81
N LYS A 341 -12.41 17.45 -8.03
CA LYS A 341 -12.60 18.49 -9.04
C LYS A 341 -12.59 17.95 -10.47
N ALA A 342 -11.71 16.99 -10.76
CA ALA A 342 -11.63 16.32 -12.06
C ALA A 342 -12.77 15.32 -12.30
N GLY A 343 -13.64 15.06 -11.31
CA GLY A 343 -14.75 14.12 -11.43
C GLY A 343 -14.32 12.64 -11.55
N LEU A 344 -13.09 12.32 -11.15
CA LEU A 344 -12.52 10.99 -11.36
C LEU A 344 -12.91 10.02 -10.23
N LYS A 345 -13.22 8.77 -10.59
CA LYS A 345 -13.56 7.70 -9.63
C LYS A 345 -12.34 6.94 -9.12
N ILE A 346 -11.24 7.65 -8.88
CA ILE A 346 -9.97 7.10 -8.41
C ILE A 346 -9.63 7.60 -7.00
N THR A 347 -8.60 7.03 -6.40
CA THR A 347 -8.04 7.43 -5.11
C THR A 347 -6.55 7.71 -5.27
N PRO A 348 -5.90 8.43 -4.33
CA PRO A 348 -4.45 8.64 -4.39
C PRO A 348 -3.64 7.33 -4.45
N HIS A 349 -4.20 6.22 -3.96
CA HIS A 349 -3.55 4.91 -4.05
C HIS A 349 -3.60 4.30 -5.45
N ASP A 350 -4.57 4.70 -6.28
CA ASP A 350 -4.73 4.17 -7.64
C ASP A 350 -3.59 4.64 -8.58
N LEU A 351 -2.95 5.79 -8.30
CA LEU A 351 -1.74 6.24 -9.00
C LEU A 351 -0.58 5.24 -8.83
N ARG A 352 -0.40 4.72 -7.62
CA ARG A 352 0.60 3.69 -7.33
C ARG A 352 0.23 2.36 -7.98
N ARG A 353 -1.06 2.05 -8.08
CA ARG A 353 -1.54 0.88 -8.81
C ARG A 353 -1.23 0.99 -10.31
N LEU A 354 -1.40 2.17 -10.89
CA LEU A 354 -1.09 2.42 -12.29
C LEU A 354 0.40 2.16 -12.58
N PHE A 355 1.30 2.68 -11.74
CA PHE A 355 2.73 2.31 -11.80
C PHE A 355 2.97 0.80 -11.74
N ALA A 356 2.32 0.12 -10.77
CA ALA A 356 2.48 -1.32 -10.59
C ALA A 356 2.03 -2.11 -11.84
N MET A 357 0.94 -1.67 -12.47
CA MET A 357 0.45 -2.25 -13.71
C MET A 357 1.45 -2.06 -14.84
N GLU A 358 1.95 -0.84 -15.04
CA GLU A 358 2.92 -0.56 -16.10
C GLU A 358 4.23 -1.31 -15.95
N VAL A 359 4.79 -1.39 -14.74
CA VAL A 359 6.02 -2.16 -14.51
C VAL A 359 5.83 -3.62 -14.92
N VAL A 360 4.73 -4.24 -14.46
CA VAL A 360 4.40 -5.63 -14.78
C VAL A 360 4.17 -5.79 -16.29
N SER A 361 3.36 -4.93 -16.88
CA SER A 361 3.04 -4.97 -18.31
C SER A 361 4.29 -4.77 -19.14
N ASN A 362 5.17 -3.84 -18.79
CA ASN A 362 6.35 -3.51 -19.57
C ASN A 362 7.40 -4.63 -19.56
N LEU A 363 7.64 -5.23 -18.40
CA LEU A 363 8.53 -6.40 -18.30
C LEU A 363 8.00 -7.58 -19.11
N TYR A 364 6.69 -7.82 -19.04
CA TYR A 364 6.05 -8.88 -19.80
C TYR A 364 6.11 -8.61 -21.31
N LEU A 365 5.78 -7.39 -21.74
CA LEU A 365 5.79 -6.97 -23.15
C LEU A 365 7.15 -7.14 -23.80
N TRP A 366 8.22 -6.77 -23.09
CA TRP A 366 9.57 -6.93 -23.62
C TRP A 366 9.89 -8.40 -23.87
N LYS A 367 9.65 -9.25 -22.85
CA LYS A 367 9.92 -10.69 -22.98
C LYS A 367 9.05 -11.34 -24.05
N PHE A 368 7.79 -10.90 -24.15
CA PHE A 368 6.87 -11.35 -25.18
C PHE A 368 7.40 -11.04 -26.57
N ARG A 369 7.88 -9.82 -26.84
CA ARG A 369 8.44 -9.45 -28.15
C ARG A 369 9.73 -10.20 -28.48
N GLU A 370 10.60 -10.46 -27.50
CA GLU A 370 11.81 -11.27 -27.74
C GLU A 370 11.45 -12.66 -28.28
N LEU A 371 10.49 -13.33 -27.65
CA LEU A 371 10.04 -14.66 -28.05
C LEU A 371 9.22 -14.63 -29.35
N GLU A 372 8.43 -13.59 -29.58
CA GLU A 372 7.69 -13.41 -30.84
C GLU A 372 8.64 -13.23 -32.03
N LYS A 373 9.74 -12.47 -31.85
CA LYS A 373 10.80 -12.35 -32.87
C LYS A 373 11.52 -13.67 -33.16
N GLN A 374 11.53 -14.59 -32.21
CA GLN A 374 12.07 -15.95 -32.38
C GLN A 374 11.07 -16.90 -33.08
N GLY A 375 9.90 -16.40 -33.48
CA GLY A 375 8.89 -17.16 -34.23
C GLY A 375 7.91 -17.94 -33.35
N HIS A 376 7.97 -17.81 -32.02
CA HIS A 376 7.02 -18.47 -31.14
C HIS A 376 5.62 -17.87 -31.29
N ASN A 377 4.59 -18.72 -31.27
CA ASN A 377 3.20 -18.25 -31.27
C ASN A 377 2.79 -17.68 -29.90
N CYS A 378 1.76 -16.83 -29.89
CA CYS A 378 1.34 -16.09 -28.68
C CYS A 378 0.94 -17.00 -27.49
N LYS A 379 0.37 -18.18 -27.75
CA LYS A 379 -0.04 -19.11 -26.70
C LYS A 379 1.16 -19.77 -26.03
N VAL A 380 2.15 -20.17 -26.82
CA VAL A 380 3.42 -20.72 -26.35
C VAL A 380 4.14 -19.67 -25.53
N ILE A 381 4.30 -18.45 -26.06
CA ILE A 381 4.93 -17.34 -25.33
C ILE A 381 4.27 -17.11 -23.97
N ALA A 382 2.93 -17.13 -23.90
CA ALA A 382 2.20 -16.89 -22.67
C ALA A 382 2.41 -17.95 -21.59
N ALA A 383 2.72 -19.19 -22.00
CA ALA A 383 3.08 -20.30 -21.12
C ALA A 383 4.58 -20.30 -20.75
N THR A 384 5.45 -19.81 -21.63
CA THR A 384 6.92 -19.84 -21.45
C THR A 384 7.42 -18.75 -20.50
N ILE A 385 6.79 -17.57 -20.49
CA ILE A 385 7.26 -16.45 -19.65
C ILE A 385 7.04 -16.76 -18.17
N ASP A 386 8.11 -16.65 -17.37
CA ASP A 386 8.05 -16.84 -15.93
C ASP A 386 7.38 -15.65 -15.21
N ASP A 387 6.12 -15.87 -14.83
CA ASP A 387 5.33 -14.94 -14.05
C ASP A 387 5.96 -14.60 -12.70
N ASN A 388 6.61 -15.58 -12.06
CA ASN A 388 7.13 -15.42 -10.73
C ASN A 388 8.29 -14.43 -10.67
N SER A 389 9.17 -14.44 -11.66
CA SER A 389 10.27 -13.47 -11.74
C SER A 389 9.76 -12.05 -12.01
N ILE A 390 8.81 -11.88 -12.94
CA ILE A 390 8.20 -10.56 -13.22
C ILE A 390 7.51 -10.01 -11.97
N ILE A 391 6.69 -10.82 -11.30
CA ILE A 391 5.98 -10.41 -10.07
C ILE A 391 6.99 -10.13 -8.95
N SER A 392 8.06 -10.91 -8.83
CA SER A 392 9.09 -10.70 -7.81
C SER A 392 9.78 -9.36 -8.02
N TYR A 393 10.18 -9.06 -9.25
CA TYR A 393 10.80 -7.79 -9.61
C TYR A 393 9.88 -6.61 -9.33
N ALA A 394 8.63 -6.66 -9.83
CA ALA A 394 7.64 -5.60 -9.58
C ALA A 394 7.36 -5.40 -8.08
N SER A 395 7.32 -6.49 -7.31
CA SER A 395 7.17 -6.47 -5.86
C SER A 395 8.34 -5.76 -5.17
N GLN A 396 9.59 -5.98 -5.62
CA GLN A 396 10.77 -5.31 -5.08
C GLN A 396 10.77 -3.80 -5.39
N GLN A 397 10.41 -3.41 -6.61
CA GLN A 397 10.26 -1.99 -7.00
C GLN A 397 9.25 -1.26 -6.11
N LEU A 398 8.12 -1.91 -5.82
CA LEU A 398 7.08 -1.41 -4.92
C LEU A 398 7.45 -1.51 -3.43
N GLY A 399 8.48 -2.27 -3.06
CA GLY A 399 8.80 -2.57 -1.67
C GLY A 399 7.69 -3.36 -0.97
N HIS A 400 7.09 -4.31 -1.68
CA HIS A 400 6.14 -5.29 -1.15
C HIS A 400 6.93 -6.45 -0.52
N ARG A 401 6.45 -6.96 0.64
CA ARG A 401 7.08 -8.12 1.30
C ARG A 401 6.77 -9.42 0.57
N PHE A 402 5.53 -9.55 0.11
CA PHE A 402 4.99 -10.76 -0.48
C PHE A 402 4.61 -10.52 -1.93
N LYS A 403 4.69 -11.57 -2.75
CA LYS A 403 4.02 -11.60 -4.05
C LYS A 403 2.53 -11.41 -3.79
N THR A 404 1.96 -10.32 -4.28
CA THR A 404 0.54 -10.02 -4.06
C THR A 404 -0.29 -10.62 -5.18
N THR A 405 -1.44 -11.20 -4.84
CA THR A 405 -2.48 -11.62 -5.81
C THR A 405 -2.84 -10.50 -6.78
N THR A 406 -2.74 -9.24 -6.33
CA THR A 406 -2.94 -8.04 -7.13
C THR A 406 -1.95 -7.89 -8.31
N LEU A 407 -0.65 -8.15 -8.11
CA LEU A 407 0.34 -8.05 -9.18
C LEU A 407 0.17 -9.18 -10.20
N LYS A 408 -0.14 -10.38 -9.71
CA LYS A 408 -0.50 -11.51 -10.58
C LYS A 408 -1.70 -11.17 -11.44
N HIS A 409 -2.74 -10.57 -10.85
CA HIS A 409 -3.91 -10.16 -11.59
C HIS A 409 -3.58 -9.15 -12.73
N TYR A 410 -2.69 -8.18 -12.51
CA TYR A 410 -2.27 -7.25 -13.58
C TYR A 410 -1.47 -7.94 -14.69
N LEU A 411 -0.65 -8.92 -14.32
CA LEU A 411 0.05 -9.75 -15.28
C LEU A 411 -0.94 -10.55 -16.13
N ASP A 412 -1.89 -11.23 -15.50
CA ASP A 412 -2.91 -12.03 -16.18
C ASP A 412 -3.75 -11.17 -17.14
N LEU A 413 -4.11 -9.93 -16.76
CA LEU A 413 -4.77 -8.98 -17.65
C LEU A 413 -3.91 -8.60 -18.86
N THR A 414 -2.60 -8.37 -18.66
CA THR A 414 -1.66 -8.06 -19.74
C THR A 414 -1.55 -9.23 -20.72
N LYS A 415 -1.44 -10.46 -20.21
CA LYS A 415 -1.43 -11.69 -21.02
C LYS A 415 -2.67 -11.78 -21.91
N LEU A 416 -3.85 -11.64 -21.30
CA LEU A 416 -5.12 -11.71 -22.01
C LEU A 416 -5.23 -10.63 -23.08
N LYS A 417 -4.77 -9.40 -22.80
CA LYS A 417 -4.75 -8.31 -23.78
C LYS A 417 -3.89 -8.66 -24.99
N LEU A 418 -2.67 -9.15 -24.78
CA LEU A 418 -1.75 -9.48 -25.87
C LEU A 418 -2.19 -10.68 -26.72
N ILE A 419 -2.75 -11.71 -26.08
CA ILE A 419 -3.29 -12.88 -26.80
C ILE A 419 -4.45 -12.49 -27.72
N LYS A 420 -5.25 -11.49 -27.33
CA LYS A 420 -6.41 -11.03 -28.10
C LYS A 420 -6.07 -10.07 -29.24
N MET A 421 -4.93 -9.39 -29.16
CA MET A 421 -4.47 -8.48 -30.22
C MET A 421 -4.02 -9.25 -31.46
N THR A 422 -4.17 -8.65 -32.64
CA THR A 422 -3.52 -9.08 -33.89
C THR A 422 -2.02 -8.76 -33.86
N ALA A 423 -1.25 -9.35 -34.78
CA ALA A 423 0.20 -9.08 -34.87
C ALA A 423 0.52 -7.60 -35.15
N GLY A 424 -0.28 -6.95 -36.03
CA GLY A 424 -0.14 -5.52 -36.32
C GLY A 424 -0.42 -4.64 -35.10
N GLU A 425 -1.52 -4.90 -34.38
CA GLU A 425 -1.87 -4.17 -33.15
C GLU A 425 -0.82 -4.37 -32.06
N ARG A 426 -0.24 -5.58 -31.91
CA ARG A 426 0.85 -5.82 -30.95
C ARG A 426 2.12 -5.06 -31.31
N LEU A 427 2.47 -5.01 -32.59
CA LEU A 427 3.65 -4.28 -33.05
C LEU A 427 3.51 -2.79 -32.75
N GLU A 428 2.36 -2.20 -33.08
CA GLU A 428 2.07 -0.81 -32.80
C GLU A 428 2.04 -0.53 -31.28
N TYR A 429 1.36 -1.40 -30.52
CA TYR A 429 1.34 -1.32 -29.07
C TYR A 429 2.75 -1.36 -28.49
N PHE A 430 3.63 -2.22 -29.01
CA PHE A 430 5.00 -2.27 -28.55
C PHE A 430 5.79 -1.02 -28.92
N GLU A 431 5.72 -0.54 -30.17
CA GLU A 431 6.52 0.63 -30.59
C GLU A 431 6.20 1.86 -29.74
N ARG A 432 4.94 2.02 -29.31
CA ARG A 432 4.55 3.06 -28.33
C ARG A 432 5.23 2.91 -26.96
N HIS A 433 5.59 1.69 -26.56
CA HIS A 433 6.14 1.37 -25.23
C HIS A 433 7.64 1.00 -25.24
N LYS A 434 8.29 0.98 -26.41
CA LYS A 434 9.63 0.40 -26.64
C LYS A 434 10.74 0.98 -25.77
N GLY A 435 10.79 2.31 -25.61
CA GLY A 435 11.84 2.96 -24.80
C GLY A 435 11.78 2.54 -23.33
N ILE A 436 10.58 2.59 -22.75
CA ILE A 436 10.33 2.29 -21.33
C ILE A 436 10.47 0.78 -21.06
N THR A 437 9.92 -0.06 -21.94
CA THR A 437 10.03 -1.52 -21.85
C THR A 437 11.48 -2.01 -21.96
N GLN A 438 12.27 -1.44 -22.87
CA GLN A 438 13.68 -1.81 -23.04
C GLN A 438 14.51 -1.49 -21.80
N ALA A 439 14.33 -0.30 -21.24
CA ALA A 439 15.04 0.13 -20.04
C ALA A 439 14.68 -0.77 -18.85
N ALA A 440 13.38 -0.99 -18.61
CA ALA A 440 12.90 -1.84 -17.52
C ALA A 440 13.42 -3.28 -17.62
N TYR A 441 13.48 -3.84 -18.83
CA TYR A 441 13.94 -5.22 -19.01
C TYR A 441 15.47 -5.37 -18.96
N LYS A 442 16.24 -4.44 -19.53
CA LYS A 442 17.70 -4.42 -19.35
C LYS A 442 18.07 -4.38 -17.86
N GLN A 443 17.33 -3.58 -17.11
CA GLN A 443 17.47 -3.50 -15.66
C GLN A 443 17.12 -4.83 -14.98
N TYR A 444 16.05 -5.52 -15.40
CA TYR A 444 15.69 -6.86 -14.95
C TYR A 444 16.79 -7.91 -15.26
N LEU A 445 17.43 -7.84 -16.42
CA LEU A 445 18.50 -8.77 -16.81
C LEU A 445 19.81 -8.54 -16.07
N SER A 446 20.15 -7.29 -15.75
CA SER A 446 21.39 -6.92 -15.05
C SER A 446 21.48 -7.41 -13.61
N GLU A 447 20.38 -7.91 -13.04
CA GLU A 447 20.34 -8.41 -11.67
C GLU A 447 20.57 -9.93 -11.63
N GLU A 448 21.77 -10.33 -11.20
CA GLU A 448 21.99 -11.66 -10.63
C GLU A 448 21.20 -11.79 -9.33
N SER A 449 19.93 -12.22 -9.38
CA SER A 449 19.29 -13.13 -8.42
C SER A 449 17.75 -13.10 -8.47
N VAL A 450 17.17 -14.01 -9.27
CA VAL A 450 16.19 -15.00 -8.81
C VAL A 450 16.38 -16.25 -9.68
N GLY A 451 16.85 -17.35 -9.06
CA GLY A 451 16.70 -18.71 -9.57
C GLY A 451 17.63 -19.17 -10.70
N THR A 452 18.91 -19.37 -10.44
CA THR A 452 19.84 -20.14 -11.29
C THR A 452 19.26 -21.52 -11.66
N LEU A 453 18.45 -22.11 -10.76
CA LEU A 453 17.78 -23.39 -10.95
C LEU A 453 16.65 -23.35 -11.99
N GLU A 454 15.89 -22.26 -12.06
CA GLU A 454 14.76 -22.13 -13.01
C GLU A 454 15.25 -21.71 -14.41
N ARG A 455 16.31 -20.89 -14.50
CA ARG A 455 16.99 -20.63 -15.79
C ARG A 455 17.58 -21.91 -16.39
N LEU A 456 18.15 -22.79 -15.55
CA LEU A 456 18.63 -24.10 -16.01
C LEU A 456 17.47 -24.95 -16.54
N LYS A 457 16.36 -25.03 -15.81
CA LYS A 457 15.16 -25.79 -16.22
C LYS A 457 14.53 -25.25 -17.50
N VAL A 458 14.44 -23.93 -17.66
CA VAL A 458 13.93 -23.29 -18.89
C VAL A 458 14.89 -23.53 -20.05
N LYS A 459 16.21 -23.40 -19.85
CA LYS A 459 17.20 -23.73 -20.87
C LYS A 459 17.14 -25.20 -21.28
N GLN A 460 17.02 -26.11 -20.31
CA GLN A 460 16.87 -27.55 -20.53
C GLN A 460 15.56 -27.89 -21.24
N TYR A 461 14.47 -27.19 -20.93
CA TYR A 461 13.19 -27.35 -21.63
C TYR A 461 13.27 -26.88 -23.09
N LEU A 462 13.93 -25.75 -23.37
CA LEU A 462 14.13 -25.26 -24.73
C LEU A 462 15.00 -26.20 -25.56
N LEU A 463 16.08 -26.75 -24.97
CA LEU A 463 16.90 -27.78 -25.62
C LEU A 463 16.11 -29.08 -25.86
N ALA A 464 15.19 -29.43 -24.97
CA ALA A 464 14.28 -30.56 -25.15
C ALA A 464 13.26 -30.31 -26.27
N GLU A 465 12.75 -29.08 -26.40
CA GLU A 465 11.88 -28.68 -27.49
C GLU A 465 12.59 -28.74 -28.85
N GLU A 466 13.84 -28.25 -28.95
CA GLU A 466 14.68 -28.38 -30.15
C GLU A 466 14.92 -29.85 -30.56
N ASP A 467 14.99 -30.76 -29.59
CA ASP A 467 15.10 -32.21 -29.82
C ASP A 467 13.75 -32.90 -30.15
N GLY A 468 12.69 -32.12 -30.35
CA GLY A 468 11.38 -32.61 -30.78
C GLY A 468 10.48 -33.10 -29.65
N LEU A 469 10.62 -32.58 -28.43
CA LEU A 469 9.75 -32.94 -27.29
C LEU A 469 8.27 -32.69 -27.59
N LEU A 470 7.95 -31.57 -28.24
CA LEU A 470 6.56 -31.21 -28.55
C LEU A 470 5.95 -32.13 -29.61
N ASP A 471 6.73 -32.54 -30.60
CA ASP A 471 6.30 -33.50 -31.62
C ASP A 471 6.06 -34.88 -30.98
N ALA A 472 6.98 -35.33 -30.11
CA ALA A 472 6.84 -36.59 -29.38
C ALA A 472 5.59 -36.62 -28.48
N LEU A 473 5.28 -35.50 -27.81
CA LEU A 473 4.06 -35.36 -27.01
C LEU A 473 2.80 -35.38 -27.88
N ARG A 474 2.84 -34.74 -29.05
CA ARG A 474 1.72 -34.69 -30.00
C ARG A 474 1.43 -36.06 -30.62
N ASP A 475 2.48 -36.84 -30.89
CA ASP A 475 2.38 -38.17 -31.46
C ASP A 475 2.02 -39.24 -30.42
N GLY A 476 1.94 -38.88 -29.14
CA GLY A 476 1.68 -39.82 -28.04
C GLY A 476 2.83 -40.80 -27.78
N ASP A 477 4.03 -40.53 -28.32
CA ASP A 477 5.21 -41.39 -28.19
C ASP A 477 5.88 -41.17 -26.82
N SER A 478 5.29 -41.81 -25.81
CA SER A 478 5.76 -41.77 -24.42
C SER A 478 7.23 -42.18 -24.26
N GLY A 479 7.74 -43.10 -25.11
CA GLY A 479 9.13 -43.54 -25.09
C GLY A 479 10.12 -42.49 -25.61
N ARG A 480 9.73 -41.72 -26.64
CA ARG A 480 10.51 -40.59 -27.14
C ARG A 480 10.45 -39.39 -26.19
N VAL A 481 9.29 -39.10 -25.61
CA VAL A 481 9.14 -38.07 -24.57
C VAL A 481 10.07 -38.36 -23.39
N PHE A 482 10.07 -39.59 -22.88
CA PHE A 482 10.92 -39.98 -21.75
C PHE A 482 12.42 -39.82 -22.07
N ARG A 483 12.87 -40.26 -23.25
CA ARG A 483 14.29 -40.13 -23.66
C ARG A 483 14.74 -38.68 -23.76
N ILE A 484 13.91 -37.81 -24.34
CA ILE A 484 14.23 -36.38 -24.49
C ILE A 484 14.27 -35.69 -23.12
N LEU A 485 13.30 -35.97 -22.24
CA LEU A 485 13.29 -35.40 -20.88
C LEU A 485 14.48 -35.91 -20.05
N MET A 486 14.84 -37.19 -20.15
CA MET A 486 16.02 -37.73 -19.45
C MET A 486 17.32 -37.09 -19.92
N LYS A 487 17.47 -36.87 -21.23
CA LYS A 487 18.65 -36.22 -21.84
C LYS A 487 18.87 -34.81 -21.30
N HIS A 488 17.80 -34.04 -21.10
CA HIS A 488 17.91 -32.62 -20.74
C HIS A 488 17.64 -32.30 -19.28
N LEU A 489 16.82 -33.08 -18.57
CA LEU A 489 16.38 -32.81 -17.20
C LEU A 489 16.92 -33.83 -16.19
N GLY A 490 17.43 -34.98 -16.64
CA GLY A 490 17.88 -36.09 -15.79
C GLY A 490 19.24 -35.88 -15.09
N ALA A 491 20.04 -34.90 -15.52
CA ALA A 491 21.41 -34.71 -15.00
C ALA A 491 21.51 -34.07 -13.61
N ASN A 492 20.38 -33.65 -13.00
CA ASN A 492 20.35 -32.94 -11.70
C ASN A 492 19.66 -33.73 -10.57
N LEU A 493 19.53 -35.06 -10.69
CA LEU A 493 18.91 -35.94 -9.69
C LEU A 493 19.90 -36.87 -8.96
N ASN A 494 21.21 -36.59 -9.05
CA ASN A 494 22.24 -37.20 -8.19
C ASN A 494 22.86 -36.16 -7.27
#